data_AF-A0A951QJZ9-F1
#
_entry.id   AF-A0A951QJZ9-F1
#
_cell.length_a   1.000
_cell.length_b   1.000
_cell.length_c   1.000
_cell.angle_alpha   90.00
_cell.angle_beta   90.00
_cell.angle_gamma   90.00
#
_symmetry.space_group_name_H-M   'P 1'
#
loop_
_entity.id
_entity.type
_entity.pdbx_description
1 polymer ?
#
loop_
_entity_poly.entity_id
_entity_poly.type
_entity_poly.pdbx_seq_one_letter_code
_entity_poly.pdbx_strand_id
1 'polypeptide(L)'
;MRYIIFSLTMPFFLAQLPASVIAAEYKSPSSPNQNFSSRPTEKFYTNIASLVQEQINLIARIEKAIAQPDANQLRAVRGQLIVQQVAIESSFKDYNRNQLAACNASSNSSVGVLPASPLSEPQAQIYCSLYASNRELSKLASVLDRLLSRRGESALVRDLPLVSGERQSHPVLSIAAVEHPNLGKSATPFATQEPNLPLVNYPIIGRTAKKLLADYVPPNQPAIVPPTEALAIIQRAKELLAQAISKFPTGSKFKNPSETTIALDRFAYNIDPQEEQTYLKFLEVPNTGIFRVLPYSAYHRPLNTQQNRLQKSVSERYPFPRLGVARGGFTPSLPLQIVGESFQVVPSGVDYSFMMDLGNVAIEKLDANLGNVSEKTREFFFNYQAPKQLEALQEERRRFLTGKDQTQSLILAGAKAELNHTYLVRSLQFQLPEIITTQKPISRSDRAQIDQLLQMQSSDMILAFRPVRRRSDGSYTVLWRVLNQFPNPQIEDLEAYIKY
;
A
#
# COMPACT_ATOMS: atom_id res chain seq x y z
N MET A 1 53.78 -24.76 19.08
CA MET A 1 53.89 -24.36 17.65
C MET A 1 52.92 -25.20 16.84
N ARG A 2 52.16 -24.54 15.95
CA ARG A 2 51.64 -25.05 14.65
C ARG A 2 50.99 -26.45 14.59
N TYR A 3 49.66 -26.46 14.63
CA TYR A 3 48.74 -26.75 13.51
C TYR A 3 48.99 -27.91 12.50
N ILE A 4 47.96 -28.79 12.45
CA ILE A 4 47.24 -29.45 11.33
C ILE A 4 47.99 -30.52 10.50
N ILE A 5 47.45 -31.74 10.45
CA ILE A 5 46.61 -32.34 9.37
C ILE A 5 46.56 -33.86 9.60
N PHE A 6 45.37 -34.36 9.99
CA PHE A 6 45.02 -35.77 9.82
C PHE A 6 43.73 -35.80 8.98
N SER A 7 43.90 -36.02 7.69
CA SER A 7 42.84 -36.43 6.77
C SER A 7 42.84 -37.96 6.71
N LEU A 8 41.81 -38.59 7.28
CA LEU A 8 41.52 -40.00 7.04
C LEU A 8 40.12 -40.13 6.46
N THR A 9 40.10 -40.78 5.30
CA THR A 9 38.99 -41.15 4.46
C THR A 9 38.18 -42.30 5.05
N MET A 10 36.85 -42.18 5.02
CA MET A 10 35.91 -43.30 4.92
C MET A 10 34.59 -42.77 4.29
N PRO A 11 33.78 -43.64 3.66
CA PRO A 11 32.90 -43.34 2.55
C PRO A 11 31.46 -43.21 3.06
N PHE A 12 30.79 -42.11 2.71
CA PHE A 12 29.36 -42.00 2.99
C PHE A 12 28.55 -42.65 1.87
N PHE A 13 27.84 -43.69 2.29
CA PHE A 13 26.80 -44.41 1.60
C PHE A 13 25.86 -43.48 0.82
N LEU A 14 25.76 -43.71 -0.49
CA LEU A 14 24.64 -43.29 -1.34
C LEU A 14 23.44 -44.16 -0.97
N ALA A 15 22.66 -43.74 0.03
CA ALA A 15 21.30 -44.19 0.20
C ALA A 15 20.38 -43.26 -0.59
N GLN A 16 19.81 -43.79 -1.68
CA GLN A 16 18.72 -43.17 -2.42
C GLN A 16 17.54 -42.95 -1.48
N LEU A 17 17.19 -41.69 -1.22
CA LEU A 17 15.88 -41.32 -0.70
C LEU A 17 15.05 -40.76 -1.86
N PRO A 18 13.87 -41.32 -2.15
CA PRO A 18 12.99 -40.80 -3.19
C PRO A 18 12.45 -39.44 -2.73
N ALA A 19 12.64 -38.42 -3.56
CA ALA A 19 11.96 -37.15 -3.43
C ALA A 19 10.45 -37.41 -3.53
N SER A 20 9.77 -37.30 -2.40
CA SER A 20 8.31 -37.29 -2.32
C SER A 20 7.79 -36.03 -3.02
N VAL A 21 7.34 -36.26 -4.24
CA VAL A 21 6.45 -35.44 -5.04
C VAL A 21 5.24 -35.04 -4.20
N ILE A 22 5.12 -33.76 -3.83
CA ILE A 22 3.82 -33.15 -3.48
C ILE A 22 3.28 -32.52 -4.77
N ALA A 23 3.04 -33.40 -5.76
CA ALA A 23 1.94 -33.25 -6.68
C ALA A 23 0.85 -34.14 -6.08
N ALA A 24 0.05 -33.57 -5.18
CA ALA A 24 -1.20 -34.19 -4.78
C ALA A 24 -2.12 -34.15 -6.01
N GLU A 25 -2.05 -35.24 -6.76
CA GLU A 25 -3.01 -35.68 -7.75
C GLU A 25 -4.38 -35.68 -7.05
N TYR A 26 -5.11 -34.57 -7.15
CA TYR A 26 -6.52 -34.54 -6.77
C TYR A 26 -7.28 -35.34 -7.83
N LYS A 27 -7.29 -36.67 -7.67
CA LYS A 27 -8.23 -37.54 -8.36
C LYS A 27 -9.63 -37.18 -7.87
N SER A 28 -10.29 -36.32 -8.65
CA SER A 28 -11.72 -36.13 -8.58
C SER A 28 -12.41 -37.50 -8.70
N PRO A 29 -13.25 -37.92 -7.74
CA PRO A 29 -14.10 -39.07 -7.92
C PRO A 29 -15.29 -38.61 -8.77
N SER A 30 -15.15 -38.68 -10.09
CA SER A 30 -16.30 -38.63 -10.98
C SER A 30 -16.17 -39.74 -12.00
N SER A 31 -16.79 -40.87 -11.67
CA SER A 31 -17.13 -41.93 -12.63
C SER A 31 -17.73 -41.35 -13.91
N PRO A 32 -17.47 -41.96 -15.08
CA PRO A 32 -17.99 -41.53 -16.35
C PRO A 32 -19.44 -42.03 -16.49
N ASN A 33 -20.39 -41.37 -15.84
CA ASN A 33 -21.77 -41.42 -16.30
C ASN A 33 -21.95 -40.32 -17.35
N GLN A 34 -21.69 -40.72 -18.60
CA GLN A 34 -22.16 -40.04 -19.79
C GLN A 34 -23.70 -39.93 -19.73
N ASN A 35 -24.19 -38.83 -19.19
CA ASN A 35 -25.47 -38.26 -19.60
C ASN A 35 -25.17 -36.98 -20.36
N PHE A 36 -24.72 -37.15 -21.60
CA PHE A 36 -24.69 -36.08 -22.61
C PHE A 36 -26.12 -35.70 -22.95
N SER A 37 -26.71 -34.81 -22.15
CA SER A 37 -27.89 -34.04 -22.52
C SER A 37 -27.85 -32.69 -21.79
N SER A 38 -26.70 -32.01 -21.77
CA SER A 38 -26.65 -30.60 -21.42
C SER A 38 -27.35 -29.82 -22.53
N ARG A 39 -28.46 -29.15 -22.19
CA ARG A 39 -29.22 -28.34 -23.16
C ARG A 39 -28.28 -27.28 -23.77
N PRO A 40 -28.38 -26.97 -25.08
CA PRO A 40 -27.55 -25.97 -25.75
C PRO A 40 -27.48 -24.61 -25.03
N THR A 41 -28.52 -24.29 -24.26
CA THR A 41 -28.64 -23.10 -23.43
C THR A 41 -27.64 -23.03 -22.28
N GLU A 42 -27.33 -24.14 -21.61
CA GLU A 42 -26.39 -24.15 -20.47
C GLU A 42 -24.95 -23.89 -20.93
N LYS A 43 -24.56 -24.51 -22.05
CA LYS A 43 -23.23 -24.33 -22.66
C LYS A 43 -22.97 -22.87 -23.05
N PHE A 44 -23.99 -22.16 -23.54
CA PHE A 44 -23.89 -20.73 -23.83
C PHE A 44 -23.55 -19.92 -22.57
N TYR A 45 -24.34 -20.07 -21.50
CA TYR A 45 -24.14 -19.28 -20.29
C TYR A 45 -22.79 -19.57 -19.63
N THR A 46 -22.34 -20.82 -19.59
CA THR A 46 -21.02 -21.16 -19.04
C THR A 46 -19.87 -20.52 -19.85
N ASN A 47 -19.91 -20.63 -21.18
CA ASN A 47 -18.85 -20.08 -22.04
C ASN A 47 -18.82 -18.55 -21.99
N ILE A 48 -19.98 -17.89 -22.11
CA ILE A 48 -20.06 -16.43 -22.09
C ILE A 48 -19.79 -15.88 -20.69
N ALA A 49 -20.17 -16.57 -19.62
CA ALA A 49 -19.82 -16.15 -18.26
C ALA A 49 -18.29 -16.10 -18.06
N SER A 50 -17.54 -17.07 -18.63
CA SER A 50 -16.07 -17.05 -18.59
C SER A 50 -15.51 -15.79 -19.27
N LEU A 51 -15.98 -15.48 -20.48
CA LEU A 51 -15.53 -14.29 -21.23
C LEU A 51 -15.90 -12.98 -20.51
N VAL A 52 -17.09 -12.90 -19.92
CA VAL A 52 -17.51 -11.77 -19.09
C VAL A 52 -16.56 -11.61 -17.90
N GLN A 53 -16.26 -12.71 -17.18
CA GLN A 53 -15.36 -12.67 -16.03
C GLN A 53 -13.93 -12.27 -16.42
N GLU A 54 -13.41 -12.76 -17.54
CA GLU A 54 -12.11 -12.37 -18.09
C GLU A 54 -12.09 -10.88 -18.46
N GLN A 55 -13.16 -10.36 -19.05
CA GLN A 55 -13.27 -8.94 -19.37
C GLN A 55 -13.33 -8.06 -18.11
N ILE A 56 -14.06 -8.47 -17.06
CA ILE A 56 -14.03 -7.81 -15.75
C ILE A 56 -12.60 -7.76 -15.21
N ASN A 57 -11.88 -8.90 -15.28
CA ASN A 57 -10.51 -9.01 -14.82
C ASN A 57 -9.55 -8.12 -15.61
N LEU A 58 -9.70 -8.08 -16.94
CA LEU A 58 -8.90 -7.24 -17.83
C LEU A 58 -9.11 -5.76 -17.53
N ILE A 59 -10.37 -5.31 -17.38
CA ILE A 59 -10.70 -3.93 -17.03
C ILE A 59 -10.00 -3.51 -15.74
N ALA A 60 -10.10 -4.33 -14.69
CA ALA A 60 -9.45 -4.03 -13.41
C ALA A 60 -7.91 -3.96 -13.52
N ARG A 61 -7.30 -4.83 -14.35
CA ARG A 61 -5.86 -4.79 -14.62
C ARG A 61 -5.45 -3.54 -15.40
N ILE A 62 -6.24 -3.12 -16.39
CA ILE A 62 -6.00 -1.89 -17.14
C ILE A 62 -6.03 -0.69 -16.20
N GLU A 63 -7.07 -0.56 -15.36
CA GLU A 63 -7.19 0.53 -14.38
C GLU A 63 -5.97 0.62 -13.45
N LYS A 64 -5.53 -0.53 -12.94
CA LYS A 64 -4.31 -0.61 -12.12
C LYS A 64 -3.08 -0.17 -12.93
N ALA A 65 -2.91 -0.71 -14.15
CA ALA A 65 -1.74 -0.44 -14.97
C ALA A 65 -1.64 1.04 -15.33
N ILE A 66 -2.74 1.70 -15.74
CA ILE A 66 -2.71 3.14 -16.09
C ILE A 66 -2.48 4.05 -14.88
N ALA A 67 -2.67 3.57 -13.65
CA ALA A 67 -2.39 4.32 -12.42
C ALA A 67 -0.98 4.09 -11.84
N GLN A 68 -0.25 3.07 -12.30
CA GLN A 68 1.08 2.69 -11.82
C GLN A 68 2.19 3.14 -12.78
N PRO A 69 3.45 3.33 -12.34
CA PRO A 69 4.53 3.70 -13.24
C PRO A 69 5.15 2.55 -14.05
N ASP A 70 4.85 1.31 -13.68
CA ASP A 70 5.44 0.12 -14.27
C ASP A 70 5.03 -0.09 -15.74
N ALA A 71 6.00 0.05 -16.65
CA ALA A 71 5.82 -0.16 -18.09
C ALA A 71 5.46 -1.63 -18.43
N ASN A 72 5.92 -2.59 -17.63
CA ASN A 72 5.66 -4.02 -17.89
C ASN A 72 4.18 -4.35 -17.64
N GLN A 73 3.55 -3.70 -16.66
CA GLN A 73 2.11 -3.83 -16.44
C GLN A 73 1.31 -3.30 -17.62
N LEU A 74 1.69 -2.14 -18.19
CA LEU A 74 1.05 -1.61 -19.40
C LEU A 74 1.21 -2.55 -20.60
N ARG A 75 2.42 -3.09 -20.81
CA ARG A 75 2.70 -4.04 -21.88
C ARG A 75 1.85 -5.31 -21.74
N ALA A 76 1.77 -5.85 -20.53
CA ALA A 76 0.97 -7.04 -20.24
C ALA A 76 -0.52 -6.81 -20.52
N VAL A 77 -1.10 -5.69 -20.06
CA VAL A 77 -2.53 -5.40 -20.32
C VAL A 77 -2.80 -5.11 -21.79
N ARG A 78 -1.84 -4.51 -22.52
CA ARG A 78 -1.94 -4.30 -23.96
C ARG A 78 -2.02 -5.62 -24.73
N GLY A 79 -1.17 -6.59 -24.37
CA GLY A 79 -1.23 -7.94 -24.93
C GLY A 79 -2.52 -8.67 -24.56
N GLN A 80 -2.95 -8.59 -23.30
CA GLN A 80 -4.20 -9.20 -22.84
C GLN A 80 -5.43 -8.60 -23.53
N LEU A 81 -5.43 -7.31 -23.85
CA LEU A 81 -6.49 -6.67 -24.62
C LEU A 81 -6.63 -7.28 -26.02
N ILE A 82 -5.51 -7.56 -26.71
CA ILE A 82 -5.52 -8.21 -28.02
C ILE A 82 -6.07 -9.64 -27.90
N VAL A 83 -5.55 -10.42 -26.95
CA VAL A 83 -5.98 -11.81 -26.73
C VAL A 83 -7.47 -11.86 -26.42
N GLN A 84 -7.96 -10.98 -25.54
CA GLN A 84 -9.38 -10.90 -25.18
C GLN A 84 -10.23 -10.53 -26.39
N GLN A 85 -9.78 -9.56 -27.19
CA GLN A 85 -10.50 -9.17 -28.40
C GLN A 85 -10.64 -10.35 -29.36
N VAL A 86 -9.57 -11.12 -29.59
CA VAL A 86 -9.58 -12.30 -30.47
C VAL A 86 -10.44 -13.43 -29.89
N ALA A 87 -10.37 -13.70 -28.58
CA ALA A 87 -11.16 -14.73 -27.92
C ALA A 87 -12.66 -14.45 -28.01
N ILE A 88 -13.02 -13.18 -27.81
CA ILE A 88 -14.37 -12.68 -27.94
C ILE A 88 -14.81 -12.76 -29.42
N GLU A 89 -14.04 -12.24 -30.38
CA GLU A 89 -14.34 -12.29 -31.83
C GLU A 89 -14.43 -13.71 -32.42
N SER A 90 -13.61 -14.64 -31.95
CA SER A 90 -13.69 -16.05 -32.36
C SER A 90 -14.96 -16.70 -31.82
N SER A 91 -15.28 -16.49 -30.55
CA SER A 91 -16.56 -16.90 -29.97
C SER A 91 -17.74 -16.31 -30.75
N PHE A 92 -17.62 -15.08 -31.26
CA PHE A 92 -18.64 -14.45 -32.12
C PHE A 92 -18.84 -15.16 -33.47
N LYS A 93 -17.79 -15.78 -34.04
CA LYS A 93 -17.89 -16.53 -35.31
C LYS A 93 -18.63 -17.85 -35.13
N ASP A 94 -18.50 -18.48 -33.96
CA ASP A 94 -19.09 -19.79 -33.67
C ASP A 94 -20.62 -19.73 -33.52
N TYR A 95 -21.21 -18.58 -33.14
CA TYR A 95 -22.66 -18.44 -32.93
C TYR A 95 -23.46 -17.88 -34.14
N ASN A 96 -22.79 -17.25 -35.14
CA ASN A 96 -23.20 -16.90 -36.53
C ASN A 96 -22.79 -15.47 -36.94
N ARG A 97 -22.28 -15.31 -38.18
CA ARG A 97 -21.94 -13.99 -38.79
C ARG A 97 -23.12 -13.00 -38.86
N ASN A 98 -24.36 -13.49 -38.97
CA ASN A 98 -25.54 -12.64 -39.11
C ASN A 98 -25.91 -11.90 -37.80
N GLN A 99 -25.53 -12.44 -36.64
CA GLN A 99 -25.82 -11.80 -35.34
C GLN A 99 -24.93 -10.59 -35.06
N LEU A 100 -23.72 -10.54 -35.63
CA LEU A 100 -22.84 -9.37 -35.60
C LEU A 100 -23.49 -8.16 -36.30
N ALA A 101 -24.21 -8.39 -37.39
CA ALA A 101 -24.97 -7.34 -38.08
C ALA A 101 -26.15 -6.84 -37.22
N ALA A 102 -26.81 -7.74 -36.48
CA ALA A 102 -27.92 -7.40 -35.60
C ALA A 102 -27.49 -6.52 -34.40
N CYS A 103 -26.34 -6.80 -33.78
CA CYS A 103 -25.83 -5.96 -32.69
C CYS A 103 -25.43 -4.54 -33.16
N ASN A 104 -25.03 -4.38 -34.43
CA ASN A 104 -24.70 -3.09 -35.01
C ASN A 104 -25.94 -2.28 -35.44
N ALA A 105 -27.05 -2.94 -35.79
CA ALA A 105 -28.30 -2.29 -36.21
C ALA A 105 -29.17 -1.79 -35.02
N SER A 106 -28.95 -2.32 -33.82
CA SER A 106 -29.74 -2.04 -32.61
C SER A 106 -29.48 -0.67 -31.98
N SER A 107 -28.58 0.17 -32.50
CA SER A 107 -28.31 1.47 -31.88
C SER A 107 -29.44 2.50 -32.07
N ASN A 108 -30.44 2.25 -32.94
CA ASN A 108 -31.45 3.26 -33.29
C ASN A 108 -32.90 2.77 -33.47
N SER A 109 -33.30 1.54 -33.14
CA SER A 109 -34.71 1.15 -33.34
C SER A 109 -35.21 0.10 -32.36
N SER A 110 -36.33 0.44 -31.73
CA SER A 110 -37.24 -0.43 -31.01
C SER A 110 -37.63 -1.67 -31.84
N VAL A 111 -37.55 -2.83 -31.19
CA VAL A 111 -38.36 -4.04 -31.43
C VAL A 111 -38.61 -4.38 -32.91
N GLY A 112 -37.68 -5.13 -33.49
CA GLY A 112 -37.88 -5.87 -34.73
C GLY A 112 -37.43 -7.32 -34.53
N VAL A 113 -38.38 -8.24 -34.52
CA VAL A 113 -38.19 -9.69 -34.39
C VAL A 113 -37.17 -10.18 -35.43
N LEU A 114 -36.08 -10.79 -34.97
CA LEU A 114 -35.07 -11.41 -35.83
C LEU A 114 -35.64 -12.68 -36.48
N PRO A 115 -35.49 -12.88 -37.81
CA PRO A 115 -35.75 -14.17 -38.44
C PRO A 115 -34.66 -15.16 -38.02
N ALA A 116 -35.06 -16.27 -37.40
CA ALA A 116 -34.25 -17.46 -37.10
C ALA A 116 -32.89 -17.20 -36.40
N SER A 117 -32.93 -16.64 -35.19
CA SER A 117 -31.78 -16.64 -34.27
C SER A 117 -31.76 -17.95 -33.46
N PRO A 118 -30.62 -18.67 -33.36
CA PRO A 118 -30.46 -19.79 -32.41
C PRO A 118 -30.38 -19.34 -30.93
N LEU A 119 -30.29 -18.03 -30.67
CA LEU A 119 -30.22 -17.44 -29.33
C LEU A 119 -31.56 -16.83 -28.92
N SER A 120 -31.94 -17.04 -27.65
CA SER A 120 -33.05 -16.33 -27.01
C SER A 120 -32.75 -14.83 -26.84
N GLU A 121 -33.79 -14.02 -26.67
CA GLU A 121 -33.66 -12.58 -26.42
C GLU A 121 -32.66 -12.20 -25.31
N PRO A 122 -32.68 -12.80 -24.09
CA PRO A 122 -31.70 -12.47 -23.07
C PRO A 122 -30.27 -12.87 -23.47
N GLN A 123 -30.10 -13.98 -24.19
CA GLN A 123 -28.78 -14.41 -24.69
C GLN A 123 -28.24 -13.42 -25.74
N ALA A 124 -29.09 -12.94 -26.65
CA ALA A 124 -28.73 -11.92 -27.63
C ALA A 124 -28.34 -10.59 -26.95
N GLN A 125 -29.06 -10.18 -25.91
CA GLN A 125 -28.72 -8.98 -25.13
C GLN A 125 -27.36 -9.10 -24.42
N ILE A 126 -27.10 -10.21 -23.71
CA ILE A 126 -25.79 -10.49 -23.10
C ILE A 126 -24.67 -10.37 -24.14
N TYR A 127 -24.88 -11.02 -25.27
CA TYR A 127 -23.92 -11.13 -26.35
C TYR A 127 -23.59 -9.77 -26.98
N CYS A 128 -24.61 -8.98 -27.34
CA CYS A 128 -24.40 -7.64 -27.92
C CYS A 128 -23.76 -6.67 -26.91
N SER A 129 -24.15 -6.72 -25.63
CA SER A 129 -23.54 -5.89 -24.58
C SER A 129 -22.07 -6.24 -24.34
N LEU A 130 -21.70 -7.53 -24.34
CA LEU A 130 -20.32 -7.98 -24.25
C LEU A 130 -19.49 -7.50 -25.45
N TYR A 131 -20.03 -7.66 -26.67
CA TYR A 131 -19.37 -7.19 -27.89
C TYR A 131 -19.12 -5.69 -27.88
N ALA A 132 -20.15 -4.92 -27.52
CA ALA A 132 -20.08 -3.46 -27.44
C ALA A 132 -19.03 -3.03 -26.40
N SER A 133 -18.99 -3.67 -25.24
CA SER A 133 -17.98 -3.43 -24.21
C SER A 133 -16.57 -3.69 -24.76
N ASN A 134 -16.36 -4.79 -25.48
CA ASN A 134 -15.06 -5.12 -26.08
C ASN A 134 -14.64 -4.14 -27.18
N ARG A 135 -15.59 -3.71 -28.02
CA ARG A 135 -15.38 -2.65 -29.04
C ARG A 135 -14.97 -1.33 -28.40
N GLU A 136 -15.60 -0.95 -27.29
CA GLU A 136 -15.17 0.23 -26.53
C GLU A 136 -13.75 0.06 -25.98
N LEU A 137 -13.42 -1.07 -25.35
CA LEU A 137 -12.07 -1.32 -24.84
C LEU A 137 -10.98 -1.29 -25.93
N SER A 138 -11.30 -1.69 -27.17
CA SER A 138 -10.33 -1.64 -28.27
C SER A 138 -9.82 -0.22 -28.56
N LYS A 139 -10.60 0.82 -28.24
CA LYS A 139 -10.20 2.22 -28.35
C LYS A 139 -9.05 2.59 -27.40
N LEU A 140 -8.84 1.81 -26.33
CA LEU A 140 -7.72 2.04 -25.41
C LEU A 140 -6.36 1.69 -26.02
N ALA A 141 -6.30 0.94 -27.14
CA ALA A 141 -5.05 0.50 -27.73
C ALA A 141 -4.07 1.66 -27.97
N SER A 142 -4.51 2.71 -28.67
CA SER A 142 -3.68 3.89 -28.96
C SER A 142 -3.26 4.65 -27.68
N VAL A 143 -4.16 4.73 -26.70
CA VAL A 143 -3.88 5.39 -25.42
C VAL A 143 -2.83 4.61 -24.62
N LEU A 144 -2.96 3.28 -24.56
CA LEU A 144 -2.00 2.39 -23.91
C LEU A 144 -0.64 2.43 -24.61
N ASP A 145 -0.61 2.46 -25.94
CA ASP A 145 0.63 2.54 -26.72
C ASP A 145 1.37 3.86 -26.44
N ARG A 146 0.64 4.99 -26.40
CA ARG A 146 1.18 6.31 -26.00
C ARG A 146 1.71 6.31 -24.57
N LEU A 147 0.97 5.70 -23.63
CA LEU A 147 1.40 5.61 -22.23
C LEU A 147 2.63 4.71 -22.07
N LEU A 148 2.68 3.60 -22.80
CA LEU A 148 3.78 2.64 -22.76
C LEU A 148 5.07 3.29 -23.26
N SER A 149 5.02 4.03 -24.37
CA SER A 149 6.17 4.78 -24.88
C SER A 149 6.73 5.74 -23.82
N ARG A 150 5.89 6.55 -23.18
CA ARG A 150 6.32 7.50 -22.14
C ARG A 150 6.90 6.82 -20.90
N ARG A 151 6.38 5.65 -20.51
CA ARG A 151 6.86 4.93 -19.31
C ARG A 151 8.07 4.05 -19.59
N GLY A 152 8.26 3.60 -20.83
CA GLY A 152 9.45 2.87 -21.25
C GLY A 152 10.74 3.68 -21.13
N GLU A 153 10.65 5.01 -21.11
CA GLU A 153 11.78 5.91 -20.82
C GLU A 153 12.07 6.02 -19.33
N SER A 154 11.06 5.77 -18.48
CA SER A 154 11.17 5.98 -17.04
C SER A 154 11.62 4.74 -16.28
N ALA A 155 11.39 3.53 -16.81
CA ALA A 155 11.54 2.28 -16.08
C ALA A 155 12.18 1.17 -16.92
N LEU A 156 12.82 0.20 -16.24
CA LEU A 156 13.28 -1.04 -16.87
C LEU A 156 12.12 -1.82 -17.51
N VAL A 157 12.17 -2.01 -18.81
CA VAL A 157 11.34 -2.98 -19.51
C VAL A 157 12.01 -4.34 -19.41
N ARG A 158 11.37 -5.29 -18.73
CA ARG A 158 11.86 -6.66 -18.59
C ARG A 158 11.23 -7.53 -19.66
N ASP A 159 11.92 -8.60 -20.03
CA ASP A 159 11.36 -9.63 -20.88
C ASP A 159 10.15 -10.26 -20.18
N LEU A 160 9.03 -10.36 -20.90
CA LEU A 160 7.83 -10.99 -20.37
C LEU A 160 8.05 -12.51 -20.33
N PRO A 161 7.95 -13.16 -19.15
CA PRO A 161 8.02 -14.60 -19.10
C PRO A 161 6.82 -15.15 -19.89
N LEU A 162 7.10 -16.02 -20.87
CA LEU A 162 6.14 -16.77 -21.72
C LEU A 162 5.73 -16.17 -23.09
N VAL A 163 6.43 -15.15 -23.62
CA VAL A 163 6.21 -14.72 -25.02
C VAL A 163 7.46 -15.01 -25.87
N SER A 164 7.47 -16.14 -26.59
CA SER A 164 8.45 -16.39 -27.65
C SER A 164 8.05 -15.65 -28.93
N GLY A 165 8.86 -14.71 -29.42
CA GLY A 165 8.65 -14.06 -30.72
C GLY A 165 8.22 -12.59 -30.69
N GLU A 166 8.50 -11.83 -29.63
CA GLU A 166 8.28 -10.38 -29.65
C GLU A 166 9.13 -9.72 -30.75
N ARG A 167 8.45 -9.05 -31.70
CA ARG A 167 9.11 -8.35 -32.81
C ARG A 167 10.00 -7.24 -32.25
N GLN A 168 11.26 -7.23 -32.69
CA GLN A 168 12.34 -6.31 -32.29
C GLN A 168 12.04 -4.81 -32.52
N SER A 169 10.97 -4.44 -33.21
CA SER A 169 10.66 -3.05 -33.48
C SER A 169 9.17 -2.88 -33.81
N HIS A 170 8.50 -1.99 -33.08
CA HIS A 170 7.27 -1.38 -33.56
C HIS A 170 7.68 -0.03 -34.19
N PRO A 171 7.49 0.20 -35.50
CA PRO A 171 8.08 1.35 -36.22
C PRO A 171 7.55 2.73 -35.80
N VAL A 172 6.63 2.80 -34.84
CA VAL A 172 5.91 4.03 -34.46
C VAL A 172 6.04 4.35 -32.96
N LEU A 173 6.54 3.42 -32.14
CA LEU A 173 6.69 3.65 -30.71
C LEU A 173 8.16 3.86 -30.39
N SER A 174 8.52 5.06 -29.95
CA SER A 174 9.75 5.31 -29.20
C SER A 174 9.62 4.62 -27.84
N ILE A 175 9.69 3.30 -27.86
CA ILE A 175 10.10 2.51 -26.71
C ILE A 175 11.63 2.59 -26.75
N ALA A 176 12.26 2.83 -25.59
CA ALA A 176 13.71 2.65 -25.48
C ALA A 176 14.10 1.33 -26.15
N ALA A 177 15.21 1.32 -26.90
CA ALA A 177 15.63 0.15 -27.66
C ALA A 177 15.56 -1.10 -26.78
N VAL A 178 14.85 -2.13 -27.25
CA VAL A 178 14.93 -3.48 -26.65
C VAL A 178 16.30 -4.01 -27.04
N GLU A 179 17.33 -3.68 -26.26
CA GLU A 179 18.61 -4.35 -26.36
C GLU A 179 18.40 -5.83 -26.03
N HIS A 180 18.76 -6.70 -26.97
CA HIS A 180 18.86 -8.12 -26.69
C HIS A 180 19.87 -8.31 -25.55
N PRO A 181 19.48 -8.92 -24.41
CA PRO A 181 20.43 -9.16 -23.35
C PRO A 181 21.52 -10.11 -23.87
N ASN A 182 22.77 -9.64 -23.86
CA ASN A 182 23.91 -10.52 -24.00
C ASN A 182 23.93 -11.43 -22.76
N LEU A 183 23.65 -12.72 -22.94
CA LEU A 183 23.57 -13.72 -21.86
C LEU A 183 24.86 -13.83 -21.02
N GLY A 184 25.97 -13.25 -21.48
CA GLY A 184 27.24 -13.17 -20.73
C GLY A 184 27.44 -11.88 -19.91
N LYS A 185 26.48 -10.93 -19.91
CA LYS A 185 26.60 -9.66 -19.18
C LYS A 185 25.33 -9.34 -18.41
N SER A 186 25.50 -8.91 -17.15
CA SER A 186 24.39 -8.44 -16.32
C SER A 186 23.81 -7.15 -16.91
N ALA A 187 22.49 -7.08 -17.06
CA ALA A 187 21.81 -5.90 -17.60
C ALA A 187 22.02 -4.68 -16.69
N THR A 188 22.34 -3.51 -17.27
CA THR A 188 22.49 -2.24 -16.53
C THR A 188 21.17 -1.46 -16.54
N PRO A 189 20.55 -1.22 -15.36
CA PRO A 189 19.32 -0.43 -15.26
C PRO A 189 19.49 1.04 -15.66
N PHE A 190 18.48 1.64 -16.32
CA PHE A 190 18.27 3.11 -16.30
C PHE A 190 17.54 3.61 -15.03
N ALA A 191 17.38 2.74 -14.03
CA ALA A 191 17.10 3.18 -12.67
C ALA A 191 18.45 3.38 -11.99
N THR A 192 18.71 4.60 -11.52
CA THR A 192 19.78 4.86 -10.56
C THR A 192 19.65 3.84 -9.44
N GLN A 193 20.61 2.93 -9.32
CA GLN A 193 20.64 2.02 -8.17
C GLN A 193 20.66 2.91 -6.93
N GLU A 194 19.56 2.87 -6.18
CA GLU A 194 19.46 3.60 -4.93
C GLU A 194 20.38 2.88 -3.93
N PRO A 195 21.41 3.57 -3.41
CA PRO A 195 22.26 2.98 -2.40
C PRO A 195 21.43 2.69 -1.16
N ASN A 196 21.77 1.61 -0.46
CA ASN A 196 21.23 1.34 0.87
C ASN A 196 21.74 2.41 1.84
N LEU A 197 21.01 3.52 1.95
CA LEU A 197 21.28 4.54 2.94
C LEU A 197 20.81 4.06 4.32
N PRO A 198 21.52 4.40 5.40
CA PRO A 198 21.03 4.13 6.76
C PRO A 198 19.68 4.82 6.96
N LEU A 199 18.81 4.22 7.80
CA LEU A 199 17.49 4.78 8.11
C LEU A 199 17.63 6.22 8.62
N VAL A 200 17.20 7.15 7.77
CA VAL A 200 16.87 8.57 7.97
C VAL A 200 17.60 9.27 9.13
N ASN A 201 18.58 10.12 8.78
CA ASN A 201 18.91 11.25 9.66
C ASN A 201 17.71 12.19 9.69
N TYR A 202 17.08 12.33 10.85
CA TYR A 202 16.02 13.32 11.02
C TYR A 202 16.55 14.72 10.73
N PRO A 203 15.91 15.50 9.84
CA PRO A 203 16.41 16.81 9.48
C PRO A 203 16.43 17.71 10.72
N ILE A 204 17.56 18.40 10.93
CA ILE A 204 17.70 19.41 11.99
C ILE A 204 17.12 20.72 11.44
N ILE A 205 16.02 21.16 12.04
CA ILE A 205 15.36 22.42 11.71
C ILE A 205 16.28 23.57 12.10
N GLY A 206 16.35 24.59 11.24
CA GLY A 206 17.26 25.72 11.39
C GLY A 206 18.67 25.48 10.84
N ARG A 207 19.04 24.25 10.46
CA ARG A 207 20.35 23.93 9.86
C ARG A 207 20.20 23.35 8.45
N THR A 208 21.17 23.62 7.58
CA THR A 208 21.26 22.92 6.29
C THR A 208 21.71 21.48 6.54
N ALA A 209 20.87 20.51 6.21
CA ALA A 209 21.20 19.11 6.38
C ALA A 209 22.38 18.73 5.47
N LYS A 210 23.43 18.15 6.05
CA LYS A 210 24.54 17.59 5.27
C LYS A 210 24.00 16.41 4.47
N LYS A 211 24.29 16.37 3.16
CA LYS A 211 23.97 15.22 2.32
C LYS A 211 24.70 13.97 2.85
N LEU A 212 23.98 12.85 2.95
CA LEU A 212 24.53 11.56 3.40
C LEU A 212 25.64 11.04 2.49
N LEU A 213 25.50 11.26 1.18
CA LEU A 213 26.52 10.97 0.17
C LEU A 213 26.78 12.25 -0.63
N ALA A 214 28.05 12.53 -0.90
CA ALA A 214 28.43 13.60 -1.82
C ALA A 214 27.79 13.32 -3.19
N ASP A 215 27.21 14.35 -3.80
CA ASP A 215 26.63 14.32 -5.15
C ASP A 215 25.47 13.34 -5.40
N TYR A 216 24.98 12.61 -4.39
CA TYR A 216 23.77 11.81 -4.53
C TYR A 216 22.52 12.69 -4.55
N VAL A 217 21.71 12.50 -5.60
CA VAL A 217 20.36 13.05 -5.71
C VAL A 217 19.39 11.87 -5.77
N PRO A 218 18.46 11.73 -4.80
CA PRO A 218 17.51 10.64 -4.81
C PRO A 218 16.63 10.70 -6.07
N PRO A 219 16.30 9.55 -6.69
CA PRO A 219 15.47 9.55 -7.89
C PRO A 219 14.08 10.10 -7.58
N ASN A 220 13.66 11.07 -8.40
CA ASN A 220 12.31 11.61 -8.33
C ASN A 220 11.30 10.54 -8.77
N GLN A 221 10.43 10.14 -7.85
CA GLN A 221 9.36 9.20 -8.14
C GLN A 221 8.32 9.84 -9.08
N PRO A 222 7.77 9.08 -10.04
CA PRO A 222 6.84 9.61 -11.03
C PRO A 222 5.51 10.06 -10.39
N ALA A 223 4.93 11.17 -10.86
CA ALA A 223 3.55 11.58 -10.55
C ALA A 223 2.67 11.28 -11.75
N ILE A 224 1.87 10.22 -11.65
CA ILE A 224 1.04 9.75 -12.75
C ILE A 224 -0.42 9.94 -12.40
N VAL A 225 -1.13 10.72 -13.22
CA VAL A 225 -2.58 10.77 -13.23
C VAL A 225 -3.07 9.96 -14.43
N PRO A 226 -4.01 9.01 -14.25
CA PRO A 226 -4.63 8.31 -15.38
C PRO A 226 -5.28 9.31 -16.36
N PRO A 227 -5.08 9.17 -17.69
CA PRO A 227 -5.70 10.06 -18.67
C PRO A 227 -7.23 10.02 -18.60
N THR A 228 -7.88 11.18 -18.65
CA THR A 228 -9.35 11.29 -18.63
C THR A 228 -10.01 10.53 -19.78
N GLU A 229 -9.40 10.54 -20.97
CA GLU A 229 -9.80 9.75 -22.14
C GLU A 229 -9.85 8.24 -21.82
N ALA A 230 -8.82 7.70 -21.17
CA ALA A 230 -8.77 6.28 -20.80
C ALA A 230 -9.87 5.94 -19.79
N LEU A 231 -10.06 6.78 -18.78
CA LEU A 231 -11.08 6.60 -17.75
C LEU A 231 -12.48 6.60 -18.35
N ALA A 232 -12.78 7.50 -19.30
CA ALA A 232 -14.07 7.56 -19.98
C ALA A 232 -14.37 6.28 -20.79
N ILE A 233 -13.38 5.76 -21.53
CA ILE A 233 -13.54 4.51 -22.29
C ILE A 233 -13.77 3.32 -21.35
N ILE A 234 -12.99 3.23 -20.27
CA ILE A 234 -13.13 2.18 -19.26
C ILE A 234 -14.52 2.22 -18.61
N GLN A 235 -14.98 3.41 -18.22
CA GLN A 235 -16.28 3.61 -17.61
C GLN A 235 -17.41 3.17 -18.55
N ARG A 236 -17.32 3.55 -19.83
CA ARG A 236 -18.31 3.14 -20.83
C ARG A 236 -18.33 1.63 -21.05
N ALA A 237 -17.16 1.00 -21.11
CA ALA A 237 -17.05 -0.44 -21.22
C ALA A 237 -17.67 -1.17 -20.01
N LYS A 238 -17.48 -0.64 -18.79
CA LYS A 238 -18.10 -1.16 -17.57
C LYS A 238 -19.62 -1.07 -17.59
N GLU A 239 -20.18 0.06 -18.04
CA GLU A 239 -21.64 0.24 -18.17
C GLU A 239 -22.26 -0.80 -19.11
N LEU A 240 -21.63 -1.02 -20.28
CA LEU A 240 -22.07 -2.03 -21.23
C LEU A 240 -21.95 -3.45 -20.66
N LEU A 241 -20.88 -3.73 -19.92
CA LEU A 241 -20.70 -5.03 -19.29
C LEU A 241 -21.72 -5.27 -18.17
N ALA A 242 -22.09 -4.23 -17.41
CA ALA A 242 -23.13 -4.31 -16.39
C ALA A 242 -24.50 -4.65 -17.00
N GLN A 243 -24.82 -4.12 -18.20
CA GLN A 243 -26.02 -4.52 -18.94
C GLN A 243 -26.00 -6.02 -19.27
N ALA A 244 -24.86 -6.55 -19.71
CA ALA A 244 -24.72 -7.99 -19.96
C ALA A 244 -24.95 -8.81 -18.68
N ILE A 245 -24.30 -8.44 -17.57
CA ILE A 245 -24.43 -9.11 -16.27
C ILE A 245 -25.89 -9.16 -15.79
N SER A 246 -26.65 -8.07 -15.97
CA SER A 246 -28.05 -7.97 -15.53
C SER A 246 -29.00 -8.97 -16.21
N LYS A 247 -28.59 -9.54 -17.36
CA LYS A 247 -29.40 -10.45 -18.16
C LYS A 247 -29.05 -11.93 -17.95
N PHE A 248 -28.05 -12.23 -17.12
CA PHE A 248 -27.74 -13.61 -16.76
C PHE A 248 -28.82 -14.22 -15.85
N PRO A 249 -29.02 -15.56 -15.92
CA PRO A 249 -29.95 -16.27 -15.03
C PRO A 249 -29.61 -16.09 -13.55
N THR A 250 -30.64 -16.15 -12.71
CA THR A 250 -30.53 -16.09 -11.25
C THR A 250 -29.58 -17.18 -10.73
N GLY A 251 -28.51 -16.78 -10.03
CA GLY A 251 -27.46 -17.68 -9.55
C GLY A 251 -26.09 -17.48 -10.21
N SER A 252 -26.02 -16.78 -11.35
CA SER A 252 -24.74 -16.40 -11.96
C SER A 252 -24.04 -15.34 -11.11
N LYS A 253 -22.85 -15.64 -10.59
CA LYS A 253 -22.05 -14.72 -9.76
C LYS A 253 -20.75 -14.37 -10.46
N PHE A 254 -20.53 -13.07 -10.65
CA PHE A 254 -19.28 -12.53 -11.17
C PHE A 254 -18.46 -11.94 -10.01
N LYS A 255 -17.15 -12.19 -10.02
CA LYS A 255 -16.23 -11.67 -9.02
C LYS A 255 -15.66 -10.34 -9.51
N ASN A 256 -15.71 -9.32 -8.65
CA ASN A 256 -15.08 -8.03 -8.90
C ASN A 256 -13.68 -8.00 -8.28
N PRO A 257 -12.59 -7.96 -9.08
CA PRO A 257 -11.23 -7.90 -8.55
C PRO A 257 -10.95 -6.63 -7.74
N SER A 258 -11.65 -5.52 -8.02
CA SER A 258 -11.47 -4.27 -7.30
C SER A 258 -11.96 -4.40 -5.85
N GLU A 259 -13.10 -5.04 -5.63
CA GLU A 259 -13.60 -5.35 -4.27
C GLU A 259 -12.64 -6.27 -3.53
N THR A 260 -12.12 -7.31 -4.22
CA THR A 260 -11.13 -8.22 -3.64
C THR A 260 -9.84 -7.48 -3.27
N THR A 261 -9.39 -6.54 -4.11
CA THR A 261 -8.19 -5.73 -3.85
C THR A 261 -8.39 -4.82 -2.64
N ILE A 262 -9.56 -4.17 -2.52
CA ILE A 262 -9.91 -3.33 -1.36
C ILE A 262 -9.97 -4.18 -0.08
N ALA A 263 -10.57 -5.36 -0.14
CA ALA A 263 -10.65 -6.28 0.99
C ALA A 263 -9.26 -6.77 1.43
N LEU A 264 -8.41 -7.17 0.49
CA LEU A 264 -7.02 -7.58 0.77
C LEU A 264 -6.18 -6.43 1.32
N ASP A 265 -6.36 -5.22 0.80
CA ASP A 265 -5.67 -4.03 1.29
C ASP A 265 -6.07 -3.69 2.73
N ARG A 266 -7.37 -3.74 3.04
CA ARG A 266 -7.87 -3.60 4.41
C ARG A 266 -7.33 -4.71 5.31
N PHE A 267 -7.34 -5.95 4.84
CA PHE A 267 -6.80 -7.08 5.59
C PHE A 267 -5.29 -6.95 5.83
N ALA A 268 -4.54 -6.33 4.92
CA ALA A 268 -3.11 -6.14 5.03
C ALA A 268 -2.73 -5.02 6.03
N TYR A 269 -3.48 -3.92 6.06
CA TYR A 269 -3.06 -2.72 6.79
C TYR A 269 -3.99 -2.30 7.92
N ASN A 270 -5.27 -2.64 7.87
CA ASN A 270 -6.23 -2.29 8.91
C ASN A 270 -6.36 -3.39 9.98
N ILE A 271 -7.12 -3.07 11.01
CA ILE A 271 -7.60 -4.03 12.00
C ILE A 271 -8.69 -4.94 11.42
N ASP A 272 -8.72 -6.17 11.92
CA ASP A 272 -9.82 -7.10 11.65
C ASP A 272 -11.06 -6.65 12.45
N PRO A 273 -12.23 -6.45 11.80
CA PRO A 273 -13.46 -6.04 12.50
C PRO A 273 -13.86 -6.96 13.67
N GLN A 274 -13.49 -8.24 13.65
CA GLN A 274 -13.76 -9.16 14.76
C GLN A 274 -12.93 -8.84 16.02
N GLU A 275 -11.76 -8.20 15.86
CA GLU A 275 -10.92 -7.80 16.99
C GLU A 275 -11.56 -6.64 17.76
N GLU A 276 -12.15 -5.67 17.06
CA GLU A 276 -12.91 -4.59 17.72
C GLU A 276 -14.04 -5.15 18.59
N GLN A 277 -14.77 -6.16 18.06
CA GLN A 277 -15.83 -6.85 18.80
C GLN A 277 -15.33 -7.55 20.07
N THR A 278 -14.13 -8.15 19.99
CA THR A 278 -13.52 -8.86 21.11
C THR A 278 -13.20 -7.92 22.28
N TYR A 279 -12.85 -6.66 21.99
CA TYR A 279 -12.43 -5.68 22.99
C TYR A 279 -13.46 -4.57 23.26
N LEU A 280 -14.73 -4.74 22.87
CA LEU A 280 -15.79 -3.72 23.01
C LEU A 280 -15.85 -3.08 24.40
N LYS A 281 -15.82 -3.89 25.46
CA LYS A 281 -15.88 -3.40 26.84
C LYS A 281 -14.72 -2.46 27.20
N PHE A 282 -13.53 -2.69 26.64
CA PHE A 282 -12.39 -1.80 26.84
C PHE A 282 -12.58 -0.50 26.04
N LEU A 283 -13.09 -0.61 24.81
CA LEU A 283 -13.29 0.50 23.88
C LEU A 283 -14.44 1.44 24.27
N GLU A 284 -15.34 1.00 25.16
CA GLU A 284 -16.38 1.85 25.76
C GLU A 284 -15.82 2.92 26.70
N VAL A 285 -14.60 2.72 27.22
CA VAL A 285 -13.93 3.67 28.11
C VAL A 285 -13.40 4.86 27.29
N PRO A 286 -13.59 6.12 27.74
CA PRO A 286 -13.08 7.28 27.01
C PRO A 286 -11.56 7.27 26.88
N ASN A 287 -11.07 7.87 25.79
CA ASN A 287 -9.64 7.96 25.45
C ASN A 287 -8.93 6.60 25.35
N THR A 288 -9.68 5.56 24.97
CA THR A 288 -9.13 4.27 24.60
C THR A 288 -9.26 4.05 23.09
N GLY A 289 -8.49 3.11 22.58
CA GLY A 289 -8.69 2.64 21.22
C GLY A 289 -7.90 1.38 20.93
N ILE A 290 -8.06 0.92 19.69
CA ILE A 290 -7.38 -0.23 19.14
C ILE A 290 -6.91 0.10 17.74
N PHE A 291 -5.72 -0.38 17.37
CA PHE A 291 -5.22 -0.24 16.01
C PHE A 291 -4.15 -1.29 15.73
N ARG A 292 -3.79 -1.38 14.45
CA ARG A 292 -2.71 -2.23 13.98
C ARG A 292 -1.41 -1.44 13.86
N VAL A 293 -0.39 -1.90 14.57
CA VAL A 293 0.98 -1.41 14.44
C VAL A 293 1.67 -2.19 13.33
N LEU A 294 2.10 -1.49 12.30
CA LEU A 294 2.73 -2.09 11.12
C LEU A 294 4.26 -2.05 11.21
N PRO A 295 4.96 -2.98 10.55
CA PRO A 295 6.41 -2.89 10.39
C PRO A 295 6.81 -1.65 9.59
N TYR A 296 8.00 -1.13 9.85
CA TYR A 296 8.60 0.02 9.16
C TYR A 296 8.53 -0.10 7.63
N SER A 297 8.74 -1.30 7.10
CA SER A 297 8.70 -1.60 5.67
C SER A 297 7.32 -1.38 5.04
N ALA A 298 6.23 -1.37 5.81
CA ALA A 298 4.90 -1.06 5.29
C ALA A 298 4.75 0.41 4.91
N TYR A 299 5.44 1.31 5.62
CA TYR A 299 5.36 2.76 5.40
C TYR A 299 6.36 3.26 4.34
N HIS A 300 7.35 2.44 3.99
CA HIS A 300 8.45 2.84 3.12
C HIS A 300 8.42 2.06 1.82
N ARG A 301 8.62 2.78 0.72
CA ARG A 301 8.80 2.17 -0.59
C ARG A 301 10.06 1.29 -0.56
N PRO A 302 10.00 0.05 -1.07
CA PRO A 302 11.19 -0.74 -1.28
C PRO A 302 12.16 -0.01 -2.22
N LEU A 303 13.45 -0.02 -1.90
CA LEU A 303 14.47 0.60 -2.76
C LEU A 303 14.43 0.01 -4.17
N ASN A 304 14.73 0.84 -5.18
CA ASN A 304 14.76 0.43 -6.59
C ASN A 304 13.40 -0.01 -7.17
N THR A 305 12.28 0.32 -6.52
CA THR A 305 10.92 0.04 -7.04
C THR A 305 10.22 1.35 -7.41
N GLN A 306 9.56 1.45 -8.56
CA GLN A 306 8.87 2.70 -8.87
C GLN A 306 7.52 2.76 -8.17
N GLN A 307 7.24 3.90 -7.53
CA GLN A 307 5.94 4.17 -6.93
C GLN A 307 5.37 5.46 -7.50
N ASN A 308 4.07 5.47 -7.79
CA ASN A 308 3.39 6.71 -8.17
C ASN A 308 3.25 7.60 -6.93
N ARG A 309 3.91 8.77 -6.90
CA ARG A 309 3.85 9.70 -5.76
C ARG A 309 2.49 10.34 -5.54
N LEU A 310 1.57 10.25 -6.51
CA LEU A 310 0.18 10.72 -6.35
C LEU A 310 -0.73 9.66 -5.71
N GLN A 311 -0.26 8.42 -5.59
CA GLN A 311 -1.02 7.40 -4.87
C GLN A 311 -0.86 7.60 -3.38
N LYS A 312 -1.99 7.44 -2.67
CA LYS A 312 -2.00 7.61 -1.23
C LYS A 312 -1.07 6.60 -0.57
N SER A 313 -0.19 7.09 0.30
CA SER A 313 0.72 6.26 1.09
C SER A 313 -0.07 5.38 2.08
N VAL A 314 0.59 4.41 2.71
CA VAL A 314 -0.07 3.61 3.76
C VAL A 314 -0.52 4.49 4.92
N SER A 315 0.27 5.48 5.34
CA SER A 315 -0.08 6.40 6.43
C SER A 315 -1.20 7.38 6.06
N GLU A 316 -1.42 7.67 4.77
CA GLU A 316 -2.56 8.50 4.34
C GLU A 316 -3.87 7.71 4.24
N ARG A 317 -3.79 6.41 3.89
CA ARG A 317 -4.96 5.51 3.80
C ARG A 317 -5.36 4.97 5.16
N TYR A 318 -4.39 4.67 6.00
CA TYR A 318 -4.52 4.13 7.35
C TYR A 318 -3.69 5.00 8.30
N PRO A 319 -4.20 6.20 8.65
CA PRO A 319 -3.50 7.12 9.53
C PRO A 319 -3.36 6.55 10.93
N PHE A 320 -2.34 7.02 11.64
CA PHE A 320 -2.14 6.69 13.05
C PHE A 320 -3.35 7.13 13.89
N PRO A 321 -3.67 6.38 14.95
CA PRO A 321 -4.84 6.69 15.79
C PRO A 321 -4.66 8.05 16.45
N ARG A 322 -5.77 8.79 16.53
CA ARG A 322 -5.85 10.09 17.19
C ARG A 322 -6.06 9.88 18.69
N LEU A 323 -5.29 10.59 19.50
CA LEU A 323 -5.27 10.45 20.96
C LEU A 323 -6.31 11.35 21.68
N GLY A 324 -7.20 11.99 20.93
CA GLY A 324 -8.22 12.86 21.49
C GLY A 324 -8.96 13.66 20.43
N VAL A 325 -9.72 14.67 20.89
CA VAL A 325 -10.45 15.59 20.03
C VAL A 325 -9.51 16.69 19.52
N ALA A 326 -9.71 17.10 18.26
CA ALA A 326 -8.97 18.20 17.66
C ALA A 326 -9.14 19.50 18.45
N ARG A 327 -8.03 20.17 18.78
CA ARG A 327 -8.02 21.51 19.39
C ARG A 327 -7.25 22.45 18.46
N GLY A 328 -7.89 23.52 17.99
CA GLY A 328 -7.23 24.49 17.11
C GLY A 328 -6.68 23.92 15.79
N GLY A 329 -7.31 22.87 15.25
CA GLY A 329 -6.85 22.19 14.03
C GLY A 329 -5.73 21.16 14.24
N PHE A 330 -5.20 21.03 15.46
CA PHE A 330 -4.19 20.05 15.83
C PHE A 330 -4.84 18.87 16.58
N THR A 331 -4.47 17.65 16.21
CA THR A 331 -4.87 16.44 16.95
C THR A 331 -3.65 15.55 17.16
N PRO A 332 -3.24 15.29 18.41
CA PRO A 332 -2.13 14.39 18.67
C PRO A 332 -2.46 12.98 18.21
N SER A 333 -1.45 12.27 17.71
CA SER A 333 -1.59 10.89 17.22
C SER A 333 -0.62 9.95 17.93
N LEU A 334 -0.81 8.65 17.82
CA LEU A 334 0.18 7.67 18.29
C LEU A 334 0.89 7.04 17.08
N PRO A 335 1.98 7.65 16.58
CA PRO A 335 2.68 7.15 15.41
C PRO A 335 3.59 5.98 15.77
N LEU A 336 2.99 4.84 16.16
CA LEU A 336 3.72 3.65 16.56
C LEU A 336 3.99 2.75 15.35
N GLN A 337 5.23 2.27 15.23
CA GLN A 337 5.65 1.28 14.22
C GLN A 337 6.58 0.23 14.84
N ILE A 338 6.87 -0.83 14.09
CA ILE A 338 7.86 -1.84 14.47
C ILE A 338 9.12 -1.67 13.63
N VAL A 339 10.26 -1.46 14.29
CA VAL A 339 11.59 -1.40 13.66
C VAL A 339 12.42 -2.54 14.22
N GLY A 340 12.75 -3.51 13.37
CA GLY A 340 13.34 -4.77 13.83
C GLY A 340 12.36 -5.51 14.74
N GLU A 341 12.73 -5.70 16.00
CA GLU A 341 11.90 -6.35 17.02
C GLU A 341 11.36 -5.37 18.07
N SER A 342 11.48 -4.06 17.84
CA SER A 342 11.10 -3.05 18.83
C SER A 342 9.94 -2.18 18.36
N PHE A 343 9.05 -1.85 19.28
CA PHE A 343 8.14 -0.73 19.12
C PHE A 343 8.94 0.57 19.14
N GLN A 344 8.65 1.45 18.18
CA GLN A 344 9.22 2.79 18.12
C GLN A 344 8.13 3.77 17.73
N VAL A 345 8.09 4.90 18.44
CA VAL A 345 7.23 6.01 18.05
C VAL A 345 7.98 6.82 17.01
N VAL A 346 7.37 7.01 15.84
CA VAL A 346 7.94 7.77 14.72
C VAL A 346 7.88 9.25 15.06
N PRO A 347 9.02 9.92 15.22
CA PRO A 347 9.02 11.35 15.47
C PRO A 347 8.79 12.12 14.17
N SER A 348 7.90 13.11 14.18
CA SER A 348 7.71 14.07 13.10
C SER A 348 8.24 15.44 13.53
N GLY A 349 8.93 16.17 12.64
CA GLY A 349 9.49 17.49 12.99
C GLY A 349 10.40 17.44 14.23
N VAL A 350 9.99 18.09 15.32
CA VAL A 350 10.67 18.11 16.63
C VAL A 350 9.99 17.25 17.69
N ASP A 351 8.99 16.47 17.31
CA ASP A 351 8.33 15.52 18.21
C ASP A 351 9.34 14.53 18.78
N TYR A 352 9.12 14.16 20.03
CA TYR A 352 9.82 13.06 20.65
C TYR A 352 8.94 12.40 21.69
N SER A 353 9.34 11.18 22.01
CA SER A 353 8.68 10.42 23.05
C SER A 353 9.69 9.50 23.69
N PHE A 354 9.35 9.05 24.88
CA PHE A 354 10.07 8.01 25.55
C PHE A 354 9.08 7.03 26.15
N MET A 355 9.51 5.78 26.20
CA MET A 355 8.69 4.67 26.64
C MET A 355 9.44 3.76 27.59
N MET A 356 8.67 3.07 28.42
CA MET A 356 9.15 2.05 29.34
C MET A 356 8.25 0.82 29.27
N ASP A 357 8.85 -0.35 29.24
CA ASP A 357 8.14 -1.62 29.40
C ASP A 357 7.81 -1.83 30.88
N LEU A 358 6.53 -1.96 31.20
CA LEU A 358 6.04 -2.28 32.56
C LEU A 358 5.87 -3.79 32.78
N GLY A 359 6.15 -4.61 31.76
CA GLY A 359 5.93 -6.04 31.77
C GLY A 359 4.45 -6.40 31.67
N ASN A 360 4.08 -7.55 32.24
CA ASN A 360 2.72 -8.09 32.17
C ASN A 360 1.75 -7.42 33.17
N VAL A 361 1.56 -6.12 33.05
CA VAL A 361 0.57 -5.34 33.82
C VAL A 361 -0.65 -5.08 32.95
N ALA A 362 -1.85 -5.47 33.37
CA ALA A 362 -3.07 -5.20 32.60
C ALA A 362 -3.28 -3.68 32.38
N ILE A 363 -3.57 -3.26 31.15
CA ILE A 363 -3.70 -1.84 30.78
C ILE A 363 -4.88 -1.16 31.47
N GLU A 364 -5.90 -1.93 31.83
CA GLU A 364 -7.11 -1.50 32.55
C GLU A 364 -6.79 -1.09 34.00
N LYS A 365 -5.74 -1.66 34.59
CA LYS A 365 -5.29 -1.37 35.95
C LYS A 365 -4.41 -0.11 36.01
N LEU A 366 -4.03 0.47 34.88
CA LEU A 366 -3.31 1.74 34.84
C LEU A 366 -4.29 2.90 34.95
N ASP A 367 -4.00 3.82 35.85
CA ASP A 367 -4.78 5.02 36.11
C ASP A 367 -3.94 6.28 35.90
N ALA A 368 -4.57 7.46 36.07
CA ALA A 368 -3.92 8.75 35.89
C ALA A 368 -2.80 9.02 36.91
N ASN A 369 -2.77 8.28 38.03
CA ASN A 369 -1.78 8.43 39.11
C ASN A 369 -0.61 7.44 38.98
N LEU A 370 -0.70 6.48 38.06
CA LEU A 370 0.31 5.44 37.83
C LEU A 370 0.68 4.66 39.11
N GLY A 371 -0.31 4.33 39.95
CA GLY A 371 -0.08 3.68 41.25
C GLY A 371 0.61 2.31 41.17
N ASN A 372 0.44 1.61 40.05
CA ASN A 372 1.03 0.30 39.77
C ASN A 372 2.43 0.36 39.13
N VAL A 373 3.00 1.56 38.96
CA VAL A 373 4.31 1.79 38.35
C VAL A 373 5.32 2.09 39.47
N SER A 374 6.59 1.72 39.27
CA SER A 374 7.65 2.02 40.26
C SER A 374 7.73 3.52 40.54
N GLU A 375 8.00 3.88 41.80
CA GLU A 375 8.04 5.29 42.23
C GLU A 375 9.00 6.12 41.38
N LYS A 376 10.20 5.60 41.12
CA LYS A 376 11.22 6.25 40.29
C LYS A 376 10.73 6.51 38.85
N THR A 377 10.08 5.53 38.22
CA THR A 377 9.52 5.69 36.88
C THR A 377 8.38 6.71 36.90
N ARG A 378 7.49 6.61 37.88
CA ARG A 378 6.36 7.51 38.06
C ARG A 378 6.82 8.97 38.21
N GLU A 379 7.80 9.21 39.08
CA GLU A 379 8.39 10.53 39.28
C GLU A 379 9.01 11.08 37.99
N PHE A 380 9.76 10.26 37.26
CA PHE A 380 10.33 10.68 35.98
C PHE A 380 9.24 11.09 34.98
N PHE A 381 8.21 10.25 34.83
CA PHE A 381 7.13 10.50 33.89
C PHE A 381 6.26 11.70 34.26
N PHE A 382 6.06 12.03 35.54
CA PHE A 382 5.30 13.22 35.93
C PHE A 382 6.14 14.50 35.92
N ASN A 383 7.38 14.44 36.38
CA ASN A 383 8.19 15.65 36.62
C ASN A 383 9.05 16.06 35.43
N TYR A 384 9.10 15.27 34.36
CA TYR A 384 9.83 15.66 33.15
C TYR A 384 9.27 16.96 32.56
N GLN A 385 10.16 17.89 32.20
CA GLN A 385 9.84 19.17 31.59
C GLN A 385 10.53 19.28 30.24
N ALA A 386 9.75 19.58 29.21
CA ALA A 386 10.29 19.80 27.88
C ALA A 386 11.17 21.06 27.84
N PRO A 387 12.30 21.05 27.13
CA PRO A 387 13.05 22.26 26.84
C PRO A 387 12.19 23.30 26.11
N LYS A 388 12.44 24.58 26.39
CA LYS A 388 11.68 25.71 25.82
C LYS A 388 12.30 26.31 24.56
N GLN A 389 13.50 25.87 24.20
CA GLN A 389 14.24 26.33 23.02
C GLN A 389 14.22 25.26 21.93
N LEU A 390 14.06 25.68 20.67
CA LEU A 390 13.97 24.77 19.53
C LEU A 390 15.22 23.88 19.38
N GLU A 391 16.41 24.45 19.53
CA GLU A 391 17.67 23.69 19.43
C GLU A 391 17.77 22.65 20.56
N ALA A 392 17.45 23.04 21.80
CA ALA A 392 17.48 22.14 22.95
C ALA A 392 16.46 20.99 22.82
N LEU A 393 15.28 21.24 22.21
CA LEU A 393 14.31 20.19 21.88
C LEU A 393 14.88 19.18 20.88
N GLN A 394 15.60 19.65 19.87
CA GLN A 394 16.23 18.79 18.87
C GLN A 394 17.38 17.96 19.46
N GLU A 395 18.14 18.52 20.40
CA GLU A 395 19.17 17.79 21.16
C GLU A 395 18.54 16.71 22.05
N GLU A 396 17.51 17.04 22.81
CA GLU A 396 16.82 16.12 23.72
C GLU A 396 16.12 15.00 22.94
N ARG A 397 15.49 15.32 21.81
CA ARG A 397 14.95 14.33 20.86
C ARG A 397 16.03 13.33 20.42
N ARG A 398 17.20 13.81 20.01
CA ARG A 398 18.32 12.95 19.61
C ARG A 398 18.79 12.07 20.77
N ARG A 399 18.85 12.61 21.98
CA ARG A 399 19.24 11.87 23.18
C ARG A 399 18.34 10.66 23.40
N PHE A 400 17.02 10.82 23.34
CA PHE A 400 16.08 9.69 23.48
C PHE A 400 16.12 8.70 22.30
N LEU A 401 16.31 9.18 21.08
CA LEU A 401 16.39 8.31 19.88
C LEU A 401 17.67 7.49 19.84
N THR A 402 18.80 8.07 20.25
CA THR A 402 20.10 7.41 20.18
C THR A 402 20.46 6.65 21.46
N GLY A 403 19.75 6.90 22.57
CA GLY A 403 20.10 6.38 23.90
C GLY A 403 21.43 6.92 24.43
N LYS A 404 22.00 7.96 23.78
CA LYS A 404 23.29 8.54 24.18
C LYS A 404 23.13 9.27 25.52
N ASP A 405 24.13 9.14 26.39
CA ASP A 405 24.21 9.77 27.71
C ASP A 405 23.15 9.31 28.74
N GLN A 406 22.51 8.16 28.52
CA GLN A 406 21.60 7.58 29.51
C GLN A 406 22.34 6.69 30.52
N THR A 407 22.48 7.18 31.75
CA THR A 407 22.93 6.39 32.92
C THR A 407 21.86 5.41 33.42
N GLN A 408 20.62 5.51 32.93
CA GLN A 408 19.48 4.65 33.29
C GLN A 408 18.91 4.03 32.01
N SER A 409 19.30 2.79 31.73
CA SER A 409 19.10 2.04 30.49
C SER A 409 17.65 1.59 30.17
N LEU A 410 16.63 2.11 30.86
CA LEU A 410 15.26 1.58 30.79
C LEU A 410 14.24 2.48 30.08
N ILE A 411 14.55 3.76 29.82
CA ILE A 411 13.59 4.72 29.24
C ILE A 411 14.14 5.28 27.93
N LEU A 412 13.67 4.72 26.82
CA LEU A 412 14.18 4.99 25.47
C LEU A 412 13.04 5.39 24.53
N ALA A 413 13.36 5.90 23.34
CA ALA A 413 12.36 6.16 22.28
C ALA A 413 11.73 4.88 21.70
N GLY A 414 12.21 3.70 22.10
CA GLY A 414 11.68 2.41 21.70
C GLY A 414 11.90 1.34 22.76
N ALA A 415 11.09 0.28 22.69
CA ALA A 415 11.18 -0.88 23.57
C ALA A 415 10.96 -2.16 22.77
N LYS A 416 11.58 -3.26 23.19
CA LYS A 416 11.40 -4.57 22.55
C LYS A 416 9.93 -4.94 22.56
N ALA A 417 9.41 -5.39 21.42
CA ALA A 417 8.02 -5.75 21.23
C ALA A 417 7.73 -7.15 21.79
N GLU A 418 6.99 -7.20 22.89
CA GLU A 418 6.63 -8.41 23.60
C GLU A 418 5.10 -8.45 23.78
N LEU A 419 4.51 -9.61 23.44
CA LEU A 419 3.07 -9.80 23.50
C LEU A 419 2.60 -9.77 24.96
N ASN A 420 1.46 -9.14 25.24
CA ASN A 420 0.90 -9.01 26.58
C ASN A 420 1.79 -8.24 27.58
N HIS A 421 2.78 -7.51 27.10
CA HIS A 421 3.47 -6.49 27.89
C HIS A 421 2.76 -5.15 27.73
N THR A 422 2.78 -4.31 28.75
CA THR A 422 2.20 -2.97 28.70
C THR A 422 3.30 -1.95 28.74
N TYR A 423 3.26 -1.03 27.79
CA TYR A 423 4.24 0.01 27.61
C TYR A 423 3.65 1.34 28.03
N LEU A 424 4.38 2.07 28.87
CA LEU A 424 4.05 3.45 29.24
C LEU A 424 4.82 4.38 28.32
N VAL A 425 4.15 5.37 27.73
CA VAL A 425 4.75 6.34 26.80
C VAL A 425 4.37 7.75 27.24
N ARG A 426 5.36 8.65 27.27
CA ARG A 426 5.09 10.09 27.29
C ARG A 426 5.41 10.64 25.91
N SER A 427 4.40 11.23 25.27
CA SER A 427 4.49 11.75 23.90
C SER A 427 4.39 13.26 23.92
N LEU A 428 5.41 13.92 23.37
CA LEU A 428 5.46 15.36 23.18
C LEU A 428 5.43 15.65 21.68
N GLN A 429 4.36 16.32 21.24
CA GLN A 429 4.11 16.62 19.84
C GLN A 429 3.99 18.12 19.62
N PHE A 430 4.57 18.62 18.53
CA PHE A 430 4.69 20.02 18.18
C PHE A 430 4.34 20.21 16.71
N GLN A 431 3.40 21.09 16.42
CA GLN A 431 3.11 21.54 15.07
C GLN A 431 3.78 22.89 14.84
N LEU A 432 5.02 22.84 14.35
CA LEU A 432 5.77 24.04 14.01
C LEU A 432 5.12 24.80 12.84
N PRO A 433 5.17 26.15 12.85
CA PRO A 433 4.72 26.94 11.72
C PRO A 433 5.40 26.60 10.40
N GLU A 434 4.65 26.70 9.30
CA GLU A 434 5.17 26.44 7.94
C GLU A 434 6.36 27.33 7.58
N ILE A 435 6.41 28.54 8.12
CA ILE A 435 7.47 29.51 7.84
C ILE A 435 8.83 29.05 8.36
N ILE A 436 8.84 28.35 9.49
CA ILE A 436 10.04 27.78 10.12
C ILE A 436 10.45 26.49 9.39
N THR A 437 9.48 25.63 9.07
CA THR A 437 9.76 24.34 8.44
C THR A 437 10.20 24.46 6.97
N THR A 438 9.61 25.40 6.21
CA THR A 438 9.95 25.62 4.80
C THR A 438 11.13 26.57 4.59
N GLN A 439 11.55 27.30 5.64
CA GLN A 439 12.59 28.34 5.60
C GLN A 439 12.36 29.39 4.50
N LYS A 440 11.10 29.62 4.10
CA LYS A 440 10.74 30.65 3.13
C LYS A 440 10.93 32.03 3.76
N PRO A 441 11.51 33.01 3.02
CA PRO A 441 11.65 34.36 3.52
C PRO A 441 10.27 35.02 3.69
N ILE A 442 10.13 35.82 4.74
CA ILE A 442 8.87 36.51 5.08
C ILE A 442 8.67 37.73 4.19
N SER A 443 7.49 37.89 3.61
CA SER A 443 7.17 39.10 2.84
C SER A 443 6.86 40.29 3.75
N ARG A 444 6.89 41.52 3.23
CA ARG A 444 6.57 42.71 4.05
C ARG A 444 5.14 42.69 4.61
N SER A 445 4.18 42.11 3.90
CA SER A 445 2.80 41.98 4.38
C SER A 445 2.68 40.99 5.55
N ASP A 446 3.47 39.92 5.53
CA ASP A 446 3.43 38.86 6.55
C ASP A 446 3.99 39.36 7.90
N ARG A 447 4.91 40.35 7.87
CA ARG A 447 5.49 40.93 9.10
C ARG A 447 4.45 41.54 10.03
N ALA A 448 3.35 42.06 9.50
CA ALA A 448 2.26 42.61 10.31
C ALA A 448 1.46 41.54 11.07
N GLN A 449 1.58 40.27 10.67
CA GLN A 449 0.87 39.13 11.25
C GLN A 449 1.83 38.11 11.87
N ILE A 450 3.07 38.52 12.20
CA ILE A 450 4.13 37.60 12.62
C ILE A 450 3.76 36.80 13.86
N ASP A 451 3.08 37.41 14.83
CA ASP A 451 2.62 36.73 16.06
C ASP A 451 1.63 35.60 15.76
N GLN A 452 0.75 35.83 14.78
CA GLN A 452 -0.21 34.82 14.33
C GLN A 452 0.49 33.71 13.52
N LEU A 453 1.48 34.08 12.71
CA LEU A 453 2.29 33.14 11.93
C LEU A 453 3.19 32.28 12.82
N LEU A 454 3.60 32.78 13.98
CA LEU A 454 4.40 32.03 14.96
C LEU A 454 3.56 31.21 15.93
N GLN A 455 2.23 31.31 15.87
CA GLN A 455 1.35 30.51 16.71
C GLN A 455 1.58 29.02 16.45
N MET A 456 1.92 28.29 17.51
CA MET A 456 2.22 26.87 17.48
C MET A 456 1.16 26.10 18.25
N GLN A 457 0.84 24.89 17.77
CA GLN A 457 0.06 23.92 18.54
C GLN A 457 0.98 22.83 19.08
N SER A 458 0.70 22.33 20.28
CA SER A 458 1.48 21.26 20.89
C SER A 458 0.63 20.42 21.84
N SER A 459 1.17 19.28 22.25
CA SER A 459 0.56 18.37 23.21
C SER A 459 1.62 17.63 24.00
N ASP A 460 1.34 17.39 25.27
CA ASP A 460 2.12 16.53 26.17
C ASP A 460 1.16 15.57 26.89
N MET A 461 1.33 14.28 26.62
CA MET A 461 0.41 13.23 27.08
C MET A 461 1.18 12.02 27.57
N ILE A 462 0.67 11.42 28.65
CA ILE A 462 1.03 10.05 29.05
C ILE A 462 -0.06 9.11 28.58
N LEU A 463 0.35 8.06 27.88
CA LEU A 463 -0.50 6.98 27.41
C LEU A 463 0.14 5.64 27.70
N ALA A 464 -0.68 4.61 27.75
CA ALA A 464 -0.23 3.23 27.78
C ALA A 464 -0.72 2.49 26.53
N PHE A 465 0.05 1.51 26.11
CA PHE A 465 -0.39 0.59 25.06
C PHE A 465 0.03 -0.85 25.37
N ARG A 466 -0.75 -1.81 24.89
CA ARG A 466 -0.55 -3.25 25.12
C ARG A 466 -0.81 -4.02 23.82
N PRO A 467 0.21 -4.67 23.21
CA PRO A 467 -0.02 -5.64 22.15
C PRO A 467 -0.78 -6.86 22.67
N VAL A 468 -1.89 -7.16 22.01
CA VAL A 468 -2.80 -8.27 22.36
C VAL A 468 -2.78 -9.40 21.34
N ARG A 469 -2.29 -9.13 20.11
CA ARG A 469 -2.11 -10.15 19.07
C ARG A 469 -0.89 -9.83 18.21
N ARG A 470 -0.11 -10.86 17.86
CA ARG A 470 0.93 -10.81 16.82
C ARG A 470 0.43 -11.55 15.58
N ARG A 471 0.62 -10.96 14.40
CA ARG A 471 0.27 -11.57 13.11
C ARG A 471 1.51 -12.17 12.42
N SER A 472 1.28 -13.01 11.41
CA SER A 472 2.33 -13.69 10.65
C SER A 472 3.20 -12.74 9.81
N ASP A 473 2.70 -11.55 9.50
CA ASP A 473 3.44 -10.49 8.81
C ASP A 473 4.34 -9.65 9.75
N GLY A 474 4.38 -10.01 11.05
CA GLY A 474 5.13 -9.29 12.07
C GLY A 474 4.41 -8.09 12.67
N SER A 475 3.23 -7.72 12.18
CA SER A 475 2.42 -6.64 12.76
C SER A 475 1.77 -7.06 14.08
N TYR A 476 1.40 -6.06 14.89
CA TYR A 476 0.69 -6.27 16.16
C TYR A 476 -0.65 -5.55 16.17
N THR A 477 -1.66 -6.18 16.77
CA THR A 477 -2.86 -5.46 17.25
C THR A 477 -2.57 -4.95 18.65
N VAL A 478 -2.79 -3.65 18.86
CA VAL A 478 -2.48 -2.96 20.11
C VAL A 478 -3.72 -2.25 20.62
N LEU A 479 -4.00 -2.45 21.90
CA LEU A 479 -4.90 -1.60 22.70
C LEU A 479 -4.12 -0.42 23.24
N TRP A 480 -4.70 0.77 23.24
CA TRP A 480 -4.08 1.96 23.83
C TRP A 480 -5.09 2.73 24.68
N ARG A 481 -4.55 3.50 25.62
CA ARG A 481 -5.30 4.37 26.53
C ARG A 481 -4.50 5.60 26.90
N VAL A 482 -5.11 6.78 26.82
CA VAL A 482 -4.51 8.00 27.39
C VAL A 482 -4.79 8.02 28.89
N LEU A 483 -3.73 8.18 29.69
CA LEU A 483 -3.79 8.17 31.15
C LEU A 483 -3.77 9.58 31.73
N ASN A 484 -2.99 10.49 31.15
CA ASN A 484 -2.87 11.87 31.63
C ASN A 484 -2.51 12.84 30.49
N GLN A 485 -2.89 14.11 30.65
CA GLN A 485 -2.57 15.21 29.74
C GLN A 485 -2.02 16.40 30.54
N PHE A 486 -0.88 16.93 30.11
CA PHE A 486 -0.21 18.05 30.74
C PHE A 486 -0.50 19.37 30.00
N PRO A 487 -0.16 20.52 30.59
CA PRO A 487 -0.16 21.79 29.86
C PRO A 487 0.69 21.70 28.58
N ASN A 488 0.19 22.31 27.51
CA ASN A 488 0.83 22.27 26.20
C ASN A 488 2.22 22.94 26.23
N PRO A 489 3.31 22.24 25.87
CA PRO A 489 4.66 22.80 25.91
C PRO A 489 4.83 23.90 24.86
N GLN A 490 5.56 24.96 25.20
CA GLN A 490 5.79 26.11 24.31
C GLN A 490 7.24 26.17 23.86
N ILE A 491 7.47 26.77 22.69
CA ILE A 491 8.79 27.09 22.17
C ILE A 491 8.91 28.61 22.15
N GLU A 492 9.85 29.14 22.92
CA GLU A 492 9.94 30.58 23.21
C GLU A 492 10.81 31.32 22.18
N ASP A 493 11.66 30.63 21.42
CA ASP A 493 12.68 31.22 20.54
C ASP A 493 12.37 31.10 19.04
N LEU A 494 11.11 30.81 18.64
CA LEU A 494 10.75 30.57 17.23
C LEU A 494 11.09 31.75 16.29
N GLU A 495 11.00 32.98 16.77
CA GLU A 495 11.33 34.18 15.99
C GLU A 495 12.79 34.17 15.49
N ALA A 496 13.72 33.58 16.25
CA ALA A 496 15.14 33.53 15.90
C ALA A 496 15.44 32.71 14.63
N TYR A 497 14.48 31.90 14.15
CA TYR A 497 14.64 31.01 13.00
C TYR A 497 13.97 31.55 11.73
N ILE A 498 13.43 32.77 11.80
CA ILE A 498 12.82 33.46 10.67
C ILE A 498 13.91 34.06 9.75
N LYS A 499 13.71 33.95 8.43
CA LYS A 499 14.52 34.66 7.42
C LYS A 499 13.73 35.84 6.87
N TYR A 500 14.32 37.02 6.92
CA TYR A 500 13.68 38.30 6.54
C TYR A 500 13.90 38.74 5.09
#